data_AF-A0A3B1AQH7-F1
#
_entry.id   AF-A0A3B1AQH7-F1
#
_cell.length_a   1.000
_cell.length_b   1.000
_cell.length_c   1.000
_cell.angle_alpha   90.00
_cell.angle_beta   90.00
_cell.angle_gamma   90.00
#
_symmetry.space_group_name_H-M   'P 1'
#
loop_
_entity.id
_entity.type
_entity.pdbx_description
1 polymer ?
#
loop_
_entity_poly.entity_id
_entity_poly.type
_entity_poly.pdbx_seq_one_letter_code
_entity_poly.pdbx_strand_id
1 'polypeptide(L)'
;MVDIPSGGRLDVIVRMDNPGIWINHDHIEQHISNKGKAPGGAALIIEYEGVENDDWYVWKDKEFQSDFYMSDTIKKGYGLFDNEDFKGDKIKVQRRKKKKAK
;
A
#
# COMPACT_ATOMS: atom_id res chain seq x y z
N MET A 1 -0.06 6.21 18.14
CA MET A 1 0.37 6.88 16.90
C MET A 1 1.86 7.14 17.00
N VAL A 2 2.59 6.93 15.91
CA VAL A 2 3.99 7.29 15.79
C VAL A 2 4.09 8.38 14.74
N ASP A 3 4.69 9.52 15.09
CA ASP A 3 4.97 10.57 14.12
C ASP A 3 6.32 10.30 13.43
N ILE A 4 6.34 10.43 12.10
CA ILE A 4 7.54 10.23 11.29
C ILE A 4 7.79 11.53 10.51
N PRO A 5 8.78 12.34 10.92
CA PRO A 5 9.05 13.60 10.23
C PRO A 5 9.66 13.34 8.85
N SER A 6 9.59 14.35 7.97
CA SER A 6 10.21 14.28 6.64
C SER A 6 11.71 13.94 6.75
N GLY A 7 12.14 12.88 6.05
CA GLY A 7 13.50 12.34 6.11
C GLY A 7 13.80 11.47 7.34
N GLY A 8 12.89 11.42 8.31
CA GLY A 8 12.94 10.52 9.46
C GLY A 8 12.71 9.05 9.08
N ARG A 9 13.27 8.14 9.87
CA ARG A 9 13.01 6.71 9.80
C ARG A 9 12.84 6.20 11.22
N LEU A 10 11.93 5.25 11.40
CA LEU A 10 11.74 4.57 12.67
C LEU A 10 11.53 3.09 12.41
N ASP A 11 12.27 2.29 13.15
CA ASP A 11 12.11 0.84 13.20
C ASP A 11 11.24 0.51 14.40
N VAL A 12 10.15 -0.23 14.18
CA VAL A 12 9.22 -0.65 15.22
C VAL A 12 9.12 -2.16 15.26
N ILE A 13 8.94 -2.72 16.46
CA ILE A 13 8.71 -4.15 16.65
C ILE A 13 7.27 -4.31 17.15
N VAL A 14 6.47 -5.05 16.38
CA VAL A 14 5.11 -5.45 16.78
C VAL A 14 5.15 -6.91 17.22
N ARG A 15 4.61 -7.20 18.41
CA ARG A 15 4.38 -8.57 18.86
C ARG A 15 3.05 -9.03 18.30
N MET A 16 3.08 -10.12 17.53
CA MET A 16 1.92 -10.64 16.81
C MET A 16 1.17 -11.67 17.66
N ASP A 17 0.74 -11.28 18.86
CA ASP A 17 0.14 -12.17 19.87
C ASP A 17 -1.37 -11.92 20.10
N ASN A 18 -2.01 -11.16 19.21
CA ASN A 18 -3.43 -10.82 19.28
C ASN A 18 -4.14 -11.10 17.93
N PRO A 19 -4.59 -12.33 17.67
CA PRO A 19 -5.21 -12.71 16.40
C PRO A 19 -6.47 -11.91 16.07
N GLY A 20 -6.55 -11.40 14.85
CA GLY A 20 -7.69 -10.64 14.36
C GLY A 20 -7.44 -9.96 13.02
N ILE A 21 -8.32 -9.03 12.66
CA ILE A 21 -8.18 -8.15 11.49
C ILE A 21 -7.95 -6.73 12.02
N TRP A 22 -6.72 -6.24 11.97
CA TRP A 22 -6.31 -5.00 12.62
C TRP A 22 -5.89 -3.93 11.62
N ILE A 23 -6.63 -2.82 11.56
CA ILE A 23 -6.25 -1.69 10.72
C ILE A 23 -5.03 -0.94 11.31
N ASN A 24 -4.06 -0.62 10.46
CA ASN A 24 -2.95 0.26 10.73
C ASN A 24 -2.97 1.40 9.70
N HIS A 25 -3.02 2.64 10.16
CA HIS A 25 -3.21 3.78 9.27
C HIS A 25 -2.62 5.07 9.84
N ASP A 26 -2.45 6.07 8.99
CA ASP A 26 -2.12 7.42 9.44
C ASP A 26 -3.29 8.02 10.24
N HIS A 27 -3.00 8.63 11.39
CA HIS A 27 -4.04 9.20 12.24
C HIS A 27 -4.39 10.66 11.89
N ILE A 28 -3.73 11.25 10.89
CA ILE A 28 -4.10 12.55 10.32
C ILE A 28 -5.30 12.33 9.39
N GLU A 29 -6.47 12.84 9.78
CA GLU A 29 -7.77 12.60 9.10
C GLU A 29 -7.72 12.87 7.58
N GLN A 30 -7.07 13.95 7.17
CA GLN A 30 -6.97 14.34 5.76
C GLN A 30 -6.18 13.31 4.92
N HIS A 31 -5.29 12.53 5.56
CA HIS A 31 -4.46 11.52 4.92
C HIS A 31 -5.17 10.17 4.73
N ILE A 32 -6.44 10.05 5.13
CA ILE A 32 -7.29 8.85 4.95
C ILE A 32 -8.33 9.07 3.85
N SER A 33 -7.99 9.90 2.85
CA SER A 33 -8.88 10.25 1.75
C SER A 33 -8.15 10.21 0.40
N ASN A 34 -8.89 9.87 -0.66
CA ASN A 34 -8.44 9.91 -2.04
C ASN A 34 -9.24 11.00 -2.79
N LYS A 35 -8.59 12.13 -3.10
CA LYS A 35 -9.22 13.30 -3.75
C LYS A 35 -10.49 13.77 -3.01
N GLY A 36 -10.41 13.86 -1.67
CA GLY A 36 -11.51 14.33 -0.82
C GLY A 36 -12.61 13.30 -0.58
N LYS A 37 -12.42 12.03 -0.99
CA LYS A 37 -13.36 10.92 -0.71
C LYS A 37 -12.70 9.90 0.21
N ALA A 38 -13.36 9.56 1.31
CA ALA A 38 -12.96 8.51 2.24
C ALA A 38 -13.81 7.23 2.04
N PRO A 39 -13.29 6.04 2.36
CA PRO A 39 -11.94 5.77 2.85
C PRO A 39 -10.87 5.81 1.74
N GLY A 40 -9.60 6.04 2.10
CA GLY A 40 -8.48 6.09 1.18
C GLY A 40 -7.14 6.35 1.87
N GLY A 41 -6.14 6.78 1.10
CA GLY A 41 -4.86 7.22 1.63
C GLY A 41 -3.98 6.12 2.24
N ALA A 42 -3.23 6.46 3.29
CA ALA A 42 -2.25 5.57 3.91
C ALA A 42 -2.91 4.65 4.95
N ALA A 43 -3.38 3.49 4.50
CA ALA A 43 -3.97 2.45 5.33
C ALA A 43 -3.52 1.04 4.90
N LEU A 44 -3.35 0.18 5.90
CA LEU A 44 -3.04 -1.25 5.81
C LEU A 44 -3.93 -2.00 6.79
N ILE A 45 -4.19 -3.27 6.52
CA ILE A 45 -4.82 -4.19 7.46
C ILE A 45 -3.84 -5.33 7.73
N ILE A 46 -3.61 -5.60 9.00
CA ILE A 46 -2.84 -6.73 9.50
C ILE A 46 -3.82 -7.89 9.69
N GLU A 47 -3.68 -8.90 8.84
CA GLU A 47 -4.53 -10.08 8.81
C GLU A 47 -3.77 -11.26 9.41
N TYR A 48 -4.38 -11.93 10.39
CA TYR A 48 -3.81 -13.14 10.97
C TYR A 48 -4.33 -14.37 10.23
N GLU A 49 -3.43 -15.31 9.96
CA GLU A 49 -3.80 -16.62 9.43
C GLU A 49 -4.77 -17.35 10.37
N GLY A 50 -5.79 -17.98 9.78
CA GLY A 50 -6.82 -18.73 10.52
C GLY A 50 -7.97 -17.88 11.07
N VAL A 51 -7.94 -16.55 10.89
CA VAL A 51 -9.10 -15.68 11.14
C VAL A 51 -9.99 -15.69 9.90
N GLU A 52 -11.27 -16.03 10.08
CA GLU A 52 -12.24 -16.05 8.98
C GLU A 52 -12.60 -14.63 8.56
N ASN A 53 -12.63 -14.39 7.25
CA ASN A 53 -13.04 -13.11 6.68
C ASN A 53 -14.56 -13.06 6.60
N ASP A 54 -15.18 -12.13 7.32
CA ASP A 54 -16.62 -11.88 7.23
C ASP A 54 -17.05 -11.43 5.82
N ASP A 55 -18.31 -11.65 5.48
CA ASP A 55 -18.87 -11.26 4.18
C ASP A 55 -18.79 -9.76 3.86
N TRP A 56 -18.81 -8.92 4.88
CA TRP A 56 -18.73 -7.46 4.77
C TRP A 56 -17.29 -6.95 4.71
N TYR A 57 -16.30 -7.82 4.88
CA TYR A 57 -14.91 -7.41 4.93
C TYR A 57 -14.42 -6.91 3.56
N VAL A 58 -13.85 -5.70 3.56
CA VAL A 58 -13.53 -4.95 2.33
C VAL A 58 -12.49 -5.66 1.44
N TRP A 59 -11.61 -6.47 2.02
CA TRP A 59 -10.53 -7.16 1.31
C TRP A 59 -10.68 -8.68 1.29
N LYS A 60 -11.87 -9.22 1.56
CA LYS A 60 -12.09 -10.68 1.62
C LYS A 60 -11.64 -11.45 0.36
N ASP A 61 -11.75 -10.82 -0.82
CA ASP A 61 -11.38 -11.38 -2.12
C ASP A 61 -10.16 -10.68 -2.75
N LYS A 62 -9.36 -9.96 -1.95
CA LYS A 62 -8.23 -9.19 -2.45
C LYS A 62 -7.12 -10.15 -2.91
N GLU A 63 -6.61 -9.93 -4.11
CA GLU A 63 -5.40 -10.61 -4.57
C GLU A 63 -4.21 -10.21 -3.69
N PHE A 64 -3.60 -11.19 -3.04
CA PHE A 64 -2.50 -10.98 -2.11
C PHE A 64 -1.18 -10.76 -2.85
N GLN A 65 -0.47 -9.70 -2.48
CA GLN A 65 0.86 -9.36 -3.00
C GLN A 65 1.88 -9.46 -1.86
N SER A 66 2.55 -10.61 -1.75
CA SER A 66 3.42 -10.92 -0.61
C SER A 66 4.62 -9.97 -0.47
N ASP A 67 5.10 -9.42 -1.59
CA ASP A 67 6.29 -8.57 -1.62
C ASP A 67 5.96 -7.07 -1.70
N PHE A 68 4.70 -6.67 -1.50
CA PHE A 68 4.28 -5.25 -1.50
C PHE A 68 5.03 -4.40 -0.45
N TYR A 69 5.46 -5.01 0.66
CA TYR A 69 6.31 -4.38 1.68
C TYR A 69 7.77 -4.87 1.63
N MET A 70 8.22 -5.38 0.47
CA MET A 70 9.58 -5.93 0.27
C MET A 70 9.94 -7.09 1.23
N SER A 71 8.93 -7.73 1.82
CA SER A 71 9.09 -8.74 2.86
C SER A 71 9.68 -10.06 2.37
N ASP A 72 9.48 -10.40 1.09
CA ASP A 72 10.11 -11.57 0.49
C ASP A 72 11.47 -11.22 -0.12
N THR A 73 11.59 -10.01 -0.67
CA THR A 73 12.84 -9.53 -1.23
C THR A 73 13.93 -9.35 -0.16
N ILE A 74 13.61 -8.87 1.03
CA ILE A 74 14.60 -8.72 2.12
C ILE A 74 15.22 -10.07 2.56
N LYS A 75 14.52 -11.20 2.32
CA LYS A 75 15.01 -12.54 2.63
C LYS A 75 16.06 -13.05 1.63
N LYS A 76 16.20 -12.43 0.45
CA LYS A 76 17.10 -12.87 -0.63
C LYS A 76 18.58 -12.56 -0.36
N GLY A 77 18.90 -11.83 0.71
CA GLY A 77 20.26 -11.43 1.08
C GLY A 77 20.68 -10.11 0.43
N TYR A 78 21.98 -9.91 0.28
CA TYR A 78 22.53 -8.64 -0.22
C TYR A 78 22.41 -8.54 -1.74
N GLY A 79 21.93 -7.39 -2.22
CA GLY A 79 21.81 -7.13 -3.64
C GLY A 79 20.93 -5.92 -3.93
N LEU A 80 20.81 -5.60 -5.21
CA LEU A 80 19.79 -4.69 -5.72
C LEU A 80 18.69 -5.53 -6.35
N PHE A 81 17.46 -5.32 -5.91
CA PHE A 81 16.30 -6.12 -6.34
C PHE A 81 15.20 -5.20 -6.84
N ASP A 82 14.76 -5.46 -8.06
CA ASP A 82 13.53 -4.88 -8.59
C ASP A 82 12.32 -5.67 -8.10
N ASN A 83 11.19 -4.98 -7.94
CA ASN A 83 9.88 -5.61 -7.71
C ASN A 83 8.93 -5.23 -8.85
N GLU A 84 8.43 -6.24 -9.56
CA GLU A 84 7.53 -6.05 -10.69
C GLU A 84 6.18 -5.43 -10.28
N ASP A 85 5.73 -5.61 -9.04
CA ASP A 85 4.50 -4.98 -8.51
C ASP A 85 4.58 -3.45 -8.49
N PHE A 86 5.79 -2.88 -8.45
CA PHE A 86 6.00 -1.43 -8.41
C PHE A 86 6.33 -0.83 -9.78
N LYS A 87 6.35 -1.66 -10.81
CA LYS A 87 6.74 -1.25 -12.16
C LYS A 87 5.61 -0.48 -12.82
N GLY A 88 5.88 0.78 -13.15
CA GLY A 88 4.93 1.60 -13.89
C GLY A 88 4.80 1.22 -15.37
N ASP A 89 3.71 1.68 -15.98
CA ASP A 89 3.49 1.57 -17.43
C ASP A 89 4.35 2.55 -18.24
N LYS A 90 4.66 2.17 -19.48
CA LYS A 90 5.30 3.08 -20.43
C LYS A 90 4.37 4.24 -20.80
N ILE A 91 4.91 5.47 -20.79
CA ILE A 91 4.16 6.69 -21.14
C ILE A 91 3.71 6.64 -22.62
N LYS A 92 2.39 6.69 -22.84
CA LYS A 92 1.80 6.82 -24.18
C LYS A 92 1.69 8.31 -24.57
N VAL A 93 2.66 8.84 -25.32
CA VAL A 93 2.62 10.23 -25.79
C VAL A 93 1.60 10.36 -26.94
N GLN A 94 0.44 10.93 -26.67
CA GLN A 94 -0.52 11.28 -27.73
C GLN A 94 -0.06 12.55 -28.45
N ARG A 95 0.41 12.42 -29.70
CA ARG A 95 0.67 13.58 -30.57
C ARG A 95 -0.64 14.33 -30.84
N ARG A 96 -0.76 15.55 -30.29
CA ARG A 96 -1.86 16.48 -30.56
C ARG A 96 -1.92 16.76 -32.08
N LYS A 97 -2.97 16.30 -32.78
CA LYS A 97 -3.22 16.68 -34.17
C LYS A 97 -3.46 18.19 -34.22
N LYS A 98 -2.59 18.95 -34.91
CA LYS A 98 -2.85 20.37 -35.21
C LYS A 98 -4.15 20.45 -36.00
N LYS A 99 -5.18 21.11 -35.46
CA LYS A 99 -6.34 21.52 -36.26
C LYS A 99 -5.84 22.49 -37.33
N LYS A 100 -6.05 22.18 -38.60
CA LYS A 100 -5.84 23.16 -39.69
C LYS A 100 -6.85 24.29 -39.45
N ALA A 101 -6.35 25.52 -39.28
CA ALA A 101 -7.19 26.71 -39.36
C ALA A 101 -7.76 26.79 -40.77
N LYS A 102 -9.06 27.07 -40.87
CA LYS A 102 -9.78 27.28 -42.13
C LYS A 102 -9.92 28.77 -42.36
#